data_AF-A0A0F5PLE0-F1
#
_entry.id   AF-A0A0F5PLE0-F1
#
_cell.length_a   1.000
_cell.length_b   1.000
_cell.length_c   1.000
_cell.angle_alpha   90.00
_cell.angle_beta   90.00
_cell.angle_gamma   90.00
#
_symmetry.space_group_name_H-M   'P 1'
#
loop_
_entity.id
_entity.type
_entity.pdbx_description
1 polymer ?
#
loop_
_entity_poly.entity_id
_entity_poly.type
_entity_poly.pdbx_seq_one_letter_code
_entity_poly.pdbx_strand_id
1 'polypeptide(L)' 'MNLSVEIGKIKLKNPVITASGTFGFGREYSEYIDLNKL' A
#
# COMPACT_ATOMS: atom_id res chain seq x y z
N MET A 1 13.68 -11.71 0.82
CA MET A 1 13.27 -11.46 -0.57
C MET A 1 12.96 -9.98 -0.69
N ASN A 2 13.46 -9.26 -1.71
CA ASN A 2 13.19 -7.83 -1.91
C ASN A 2 12.04 -7.68 -2.91
N LEU A 3 10.96 -6.99 -2.51
CA LEU A 3 9.77 -6.76 -3.33
C LEU A 3 9.66 -5.32 -3.83
N SER A 4 10.63 -4.46 -3.54
CA SER A 4 10.55 -3.03 -3.88
C SER A 4 10.46 -2.81 -5.38
N VAL A 5 9.60 -1.88 -5.81
CA VAL A 5 9.40 -1.53 -7.24
C VAL A 5 9.37 -0.02 -7.44
N GLU A 6 9.71 0.43 -8.64
CA GLU A 6 9.64 1.83 -9.05
C GLU A 6 8.62 1.98 -10.19
N ILE A 7 7.60 2.82 -9.98
CA ILE A 7 6.55 3.12 -10.95
C ILE A 7 6.60 4.62 -11.25
N GLY A 8 7.09 4.98 -12.44
CA GLY A 8 7.31 6.38 -12.80
C GLY A 8 8.28 7.06 -11.84
N LYS A 9 7.79 8.03 -11.04
CA LYS A 9 8.58 8.74 -10.03
C LYS A 9 8.37 8.23 -8.60
N ILE A 10 7.61 7.16 -8.42
CA ILE A 10 7.22 6.65 -7.10
C ILE A 10 7.98 5.36 -6.81
N LYS A 11 8.63 5.31 -5.65
CA LYS A 11 9.25 4.09 -5.12
C LYS A 11 8.34 3.46 -4.08
N LEU A 12 7.95 2.21 -4.32
CA LEU A 12 7.10 1.43 -3.44
C LEU A 12 7.95 0.33 -2.77
N LYS A 13 7.69 0.06 -1.49
CA LYS A 13 8.38 -1.01 -0.74
C LYS A 13 8.00 -2.40 -1.25
N ASN A 14 6.83 -2.51 -1.87
CA ASN A 14 6.31 -3.72 -2.52
C ASN A 14 5.30 -3.32 -3.63
N PRO A 15 4.88 -4.24 -4.52
CA PRO A 15 4.00 -3.91 -5.64
C PRO A 15 2.50 -3.89 -5.27
N VAL A 16 2.14 -3.90 -3.98
CA VAL A 16 0.74 -3.91 -3.52
C VAL A 16 0.26 -2.47 -3.33
N ILE A 17 -0.82 -2.11 -4.01
CA ILE A 17 -1.49 -0.82 -3.88
C ILE A 17 -3.01 -1.02 -3.92
N THR A 18 -3.74 -0.21 -3.17
CA THR A 18 -5.20 -0.24 -3.13
C THR A 18 -5.80 0.47 -4.34
N ALA A 19 -6.85 -0.09 -4.92
CA ALA A 19 -7.59 0.58 -5.99
C ALA A 19 -8.37 1.79 -5.46
N SER A 20 -8.62 2.77 -6.34
CA SER A 20 -9.38 3.97 -5.97
C SER A 20 -10.80 3.60 -5.52
N GLY A 21 -11.24 4.14 -4.40
CA GLY A 21 -12.58 3.91 -3.84
C GLY A 21 -12.76 2.57 -3.11
N THR A 22 -11.75 1.70 -3.05
CA THR A 22 -11.87 0.39 -2.37
C THR A 22 -11.31 0.39 -0.95
N PHE A 23 -10.70 1.49 -0.51
CA PHE A 23 -9.95 1.54 0.75
C PHE A 23 -10.17 2.81 1.60
N GLY A 24 -11.17 3.62 1.25
CA GLY A 24 -11.49 4.86 1.99
C GLY A 24 -10.26 5.74 2.21
N PHE A 25 -10.06 6.20 3.44
CA PHE A 25 -8.84 6.91 3.88
C PHE A 25 -7.88 6.00 4.66
N GLY A 26 -8.09 4.68 4.61
CA GLY A 26 -7.27 3.68 5.31
C GLY A 26 -7.53 3.57 6.82
N ARG A 27 -8.31 4.47 7.42
CA ARG A 27 -8.60 4.46 8.87
C ARG A 27 -9.51 3.31 9.26
N GLU A 28 -10.39 2.89 8.36
CA GLU A 28 -11.33 1.79 8.56
C GLU A 28 -10.61 0.43 8.57
N TYR A 29 -9.43 0.36 7.95
CA TYR A 29 -8.66 -0.87 7.81
C TYR A 29 -7.46 -0.95 8.76
N SER A 30 -7.13 0.12 9.50
CA SER A 30 -6.00 0.14 10.44
C SER A 30 -6.17 -0.82 11.62
N GLU A 31 -7.39 -1.25 11.91
CA GLU A 31 -7.68 -2.27 12.93
C GLU A 31 -7.48 -3.71 12.42
N TYR A 32 -7.50 -3.89 11.10
CA TYR A 32 -7.43 -5.22 10.46
C TYR A 32 -6.08 -5.50 9.81
N ILE A 33 -5.34 -4.45 9.41
CA ILE A 33 -4.02 -4.55 8.79
C ILE A 33 -3.08 -3.44 9.24
N ASP A 34 -1.79 -3.78 9.39
CA ASP A 34 -0.73 -2.80 9.67
C ASP A 34 -0.36 -2.07 8.37
N LEU A 35 -0.83 -0.84 8.24
CA LEU A 35 -0.60 0.01 7.09
C LEU A 35 0.88 0.31 6.82
N ASN A 36 1.77 0.16 7.81
CA ASN A 36 3.21 0.40 7.63
C ASN A 36 3.94 -0.74 6.92
N LYS A 37 3.28 -1.90 6.80
CA LYS A 37 3.80 -3.08 6.11
C LYS A 37 3.47 -3.11 4.62
N LEU A 38 2.63 -2.19 4.15
CA LEU A 38 2.44 -1.88 2.73
C LEU A 38 3.58 -1.01 2.18
#